data_AF-A0A5B9D2B1-F1
#
_entry.id   AF-A0A5B9D2B1-F1
#
_cell.length_a   1.000
_cell.length_b   1.000
_cell.length_c   1.000
_cell.angle_alpha   90.00
_cell.angle_beta   90.00
_cell.angle_gamma   90.00
#
_symmetry.space_group_name_H-M   'P 1'
#
loop_
_entity.id
_entity.type
_entity.pdbx_description
1 polymer ?
#
loop_
_entity_poly.entity_id
_entity_poly.type
_entity_poly.pdbx_seq_one_letter_code
_entity_poly.pdbx_strand_id
1 'polypeptide(L)'
;MKEEKIQTSQSQKKRHSPKECFEPKEPNLPKETRPAHPCPICGQMSQKSAYPFCSTRCRAIDLNRWLSGSYILPPPPQISDEEE
;
A
#
# COMPACT_ATOMS: atom_id res chain seq x y z
N MET A 1 -11.10 49.96 58.19
CA MET A 1 -11.88 48.87 57.56
C MET A 1 -12.27 49.33 56.16
N LYS A 2 -11.55 48.90 55.11
CA LYS A 2 -11.90 48.65 53.68
C LYS A 2 -10.54 48.34 53.00
N GLU A 3 -9.91 47.22 53.38
CA GLU A 3 -9.85 45.98 52.59
C GLU A 3 -9.13 46.13 51.24
N GLU A 4 -7.91 45.61 51.26
CA GLU A 4 -7.04 45.28 50.15
C GLU A 4 -7.73 44.37 49.14
N LYS A 5 -7.50 44.61 47.85
CA LYS A 5 -7.66 43.58 46.84
C LYS A 5 -6.47 43.60 45.89
N ILE A 6 -5.46 42.85 46.30
CA ILE A 6 -4.26 42.53 45.53
C ILE A 6 -4.70 41.73 44.29
N GLN A 7 -4.41 42.29 43.12
CA GLN A 7 -4.45 41.60 41.84
C GLN A 7 -3.42 40.46 41.84
N THR A 8 -3.81 39.24 41.47
CA THR A 8 -2.90 38.28 40.85
C THR A 8 -3.68 37.35 39.94
N SER A 9 -3.43 37.57 38.65
CA SER A 9 -3.79 36.76 37.51
C SER A 9 -3.22 35.35 37.62
N GLN A 10 -4.08 34.33 37.63
CA GLN A 10 -3.66 32.95 37.36
C GLN A 10 -4.31 32.47 36.06
N SER A 11 -3.58 32.70 34.97
CA SER A 11 -3.71 31.98 33.70
C SER A 11 -3.13 30.57 33.90
N GLN A 12 -3.80 29.50 33.41
CA GLN A 12 -3.17 28.34 32.74
C GLN A 12 -4.14 27.17 32.45
N LYS A 13 -4.69 27.20 31.24
CA LYS A 13 -4.90 26.11 30.25
C LYS A 13 -4.75 24.64 30.73
N LYS A 14 -5.86 23.93 30.94
CA LYS A 14 -5.90 22.45 30.85
C LYS A 14 -6.19 22.03 29.42
N ARG A 15 -5.14 21.86 28.61
CA ARG A 15 -5.26 21.15 27.31
C ARG A 15 -5.28 19.66 27.61
N HIS A 16 -6.41 19.01 27.34
CA HIS A 16 -6.46 17.55 27.28
C HIS A 16 -5.49 17.09 26.19
N SER A 17 -4.51 16.27 26.59
CA SER A 17 -3.53 15.67 25.68
C SER A 17 -4.27 14.62 24.85
N PRO A 18 -4.32 14.74 23.50
CA PRO A 18 -4.80 13.65 22.67
C PRO A 18 -3.76 12.52 22.76
N LYS A 19 -4.25 11.31 22.96
CA LYS A 19 -3.41 10.12 23.02
C LYS A 19 -3.03 9.78 21.59
N GLU A 20 -1.91 10.31 21.14
CA GLU A 20 -1.31 9.96 19.87
C GLU A 20 -0.99 8.46 19.93
N CYS A 21 -1.74 7.67 19.17
CA CYS A 21 -1.36 6.30 18.85
C CYS A 21 0.05 6.38 18.26
N PHE A 22 0.99 5.71 18.90
CA PHE A 22 2.35 5.57 18.39
C PHE A 22 2.26 4.74 17.10
N GLU A 23 2.04 5.43 15.98
CA GLU A 23 2.09 4.86 14.65
C GLU A 23 3.52 4.35 14.47
N PRO A 24 3.76 3.04 14.33
CA PRO A 24 5.11 2.55 14.11
C PRO A 24 5.59 3.14 12.79
N LYS A 25 6.53 4.09 12.88
CA LYS A 25 7.22 4.60 11.70
C LYS A 25 8.00 3.44 11.09
N GLU A 26 7.43 2.82 10.07
CA GLU A 26 8.07 1.71 9.38
C GLU A 26 9.46 2.16 8.87
N PRO A 27 10.49 1.33 9.06
CA PRO A 27 11.85 1.69 8.68
C PRO A 27 11.91 1.88 7.17
N ASN A 28 12.58 2.96 6.76
CA ASN A 28 12.84 3.30 5.38
C ASN A 28 13.68 2.19 4.72
N LEU A 29 13.01 1.20 4.12
CA LEU A 29 13.63 0.33 3.14
C LEU A 29 13.53 0.99 1.76
N PRO A 30 14.59 0.95 0.94
CA PRO A 30 14.60 1.60 -0.37
C PRO A 30 13.71 0.79 -1.32
N LYS A 31 12.49 1.25 -1.57
CA LYS A 31 11.56 0.58 -2.50
C LYS A 31 11.10 1.51 -3.61
N GLU A 32 12.04 2.11 -4.34
CA GLU A 32 11.68 3.24 -5.22
C GLU A 32 12.39 3.29 -6.58
N THR A 33 12.58 2.19 -7.31
CA THR A 33 13.04 2.35 -8.73
C THR A 33 12.39 1.43 -9.76
N ARG A 34 11.38 0.63 -9.39
CA ARG A 34 10.60 -0.07 -10.42
C ARG A 34 9.59 0.88 -11.07
N PRO A 35 9.64 1.09 -12.40
CA PRO A 35 8.71 1.97 -13.09
C PRO A 35 7.28 1.46 -12.94
N ALA A 36 6.31 2.37 -12.97
CA ALA A 36 4.91 1.98 -12.90
C ALA A 36 4.51 1.26 -14.20
N HIS A 37 4.00 0.04 -14.07
CA HIS A 37 3.44 -0.74 -15.18
C HIS A 37 1.91 -0.79 -15.10
N PRO A 38 1.21 -1.01 -16.22
CA PRO A 38 -0.23 -1.26 -16.21
C PRO A 38 -0.53 -2.59 -15.50
N CYS A 39 -1.62 -2.62 -14.75
CA CYS A 39 -2.08 -3.80 -14.02
C CYS A 39 -2.49 -4.89 -15.01
N PRO A 40 -2.00 -6.14 -14.86
CA PRO A 40 -2.33 -7.22 -15.80
C PRO A 40 -3.79 -7.69 -15.73
N ILE A 41 -4.53 -7.27 -14.70
CA ILE A 41 -5.93 -7.68 -14.47
C ILE A 41 -6.94 -6.68 -15.04
N CYS A 42 -6.66 -5.38 -14.93
CA CYS A 42 -7.61 -4.32 -15.33
C CYS A 42 -7.01 -3.20 -16.19
N GLY A 43 -5.68 -3.18 -16.42
CA GLY A 43 -5.00 -2.17 -17.22
C GLY A 43 -4.69 -0.84 -16.52
N GLN A 44 -5.23 -0.59 -15.31
CA GLN A 44 -4.93 0.64 -14.56
C GLN A 44 -3.47 0.69 -14.07
N MET A 45 -2.93 1.89 -13.86
CA MET A 45 -1.55 2.04 -13.40
C MET A 45 -1.31 1.37 -12.04
N SER A 46 -0.21 0.64 -11.91
CA SER A 46 0.17 -0.04 -10.66
C SER A 46 0.39 0.95 -9.52
N GLN A 47 -0.06 0.56 -8.33
CA GLN A 47 0.15 1.31 -7.10
C GLN A 47 1.39 0.78 -6.39
N LYS A 48 2.16 1.66 -5.76
CA LYS A 48 3.42 1.26 -5.12
C LYS A 48 3.26 0.23 -4.00
N SER A 49 2.15 0.32 -3.26
CA SER A 49 1.80 -0.62 -2.19
C SER A 49 1.33 -1.99 -2.70
N ALA A 50 0.86 -2.07 -3.96
CA ALA A 50 0.27 -3.27 -4.54
C ALA A 50 0.99 -3.74 -5.82
N TYR A 51 2.17 -3.20 -6.13
CA TYR A 51 2.93 -3.49 -7.34
C TYR A 51 3.13 -5.01 -7.51
N PRO A 52 2.84 -5.60 -8.69
CA PRO A 52 2.58 -4.98 -10.00
C PRO A 52 1.11 -4.64 -10.30
N PHE A 53 0.22 -4.66 -9.30
CA PHE A 53 -1.22 -4.43 -9.47
C PHE A 53 -1.63 -3.01 -9.07
N CYS A 54 -2.85 -2.61 -9.46
CA CYS A 54 -3.43 -1.35 -9.02
C CYS A 54 -4.03 -1.42 -7.59
N SER A 55 -4.32 -2.63 -7.08
CA SER A 55 -5.00 -2.81 -5.77
C SER A 55 -4.87 -4.25 -5.24
N THR A 56 -5.17 -4.43 -3.94
CA THR A 56 -5.29 -5.76 -3.31
C THR A 56 -6.35 -6.64 -3.97
N ARG A 57 -7.45 -6.05 -4.47
CA ARG A 57 -8.51 -6.79 -5.17
C ARG A 57 -7.96 -7.46 -6.43
N CYS A 58 -7.21 -6.73 -7.26
CA CYS A 58 -6.66 -7.29 -8.50
C CYS A 58 -5.64 -8.40 -8.22
N ARG A 59 -4.83 -8.26 -7.16
CA ARG A 59 -3.92 -9.33 -6.70
C ARG A 59 -4.67 -10.61 -6.32
N ALA A 60 -5.80 -10.50 -5.61
CA ALA A 60 -6.60 -11.67 -5.23
C ALA A 60 -7.27 -12.34 -6.45
N ILE A 61 -7.73 -11.54 -7.43
CA ILE A 61 -8.29 -12.07 -8.68
C ILE A 61 -7.22 -12.82 -9.47
N ASP A 62 -6.02 -12.25 -9.59
CA ASP A 62 -4.89 -12.92 -10.24
C ASP A 62 -4.61 -14.26 -9.58
N LEU A 63 -4.48 -14.27 -8.24
CA LEU A 63 -4.28 -15.50 -7.47
C LEU A 63 -5.37 -16.55 -7.76
N ASN A 64 -6.64 -16.14 -7.83
CA ASN A 64 -7.71 -17.07 -8.19
C ASN A 64 -7.54 -17.66 -9.60
N ARG A 65 -7.12 -16.86 -10.58
CA ARG A 65 -6.84 -17.36 -11.95
C ARG A 65 -5.72 -18.39 -11.96
N TRP A 66 -4.69 -18.19 -11.14
CA TRP A 66 -3.63 -19.18 -10.92
C TRP A 66 -4.18 -20.48 -10.34
N LEU A 67 -4.92 -20.38 -9.23
CA LEU A 67 -5.48 -21.55 -8.53
C LEU A 67 -6.53 -22.29 -9.37
N SER A 68 -7.21 -21.58 -10.27
CA SER A 68 -8.20 -22.17 -11.19
C SER A 68 -7.57 -22.78 -12.45
N GLY A 69 -6.24 -22.68 -12.62
CA GLY A 69 -5.56 -23.18 -13.82
C GLY A 69 -5.90 -22.40 -15.10
N SER A 70 -6.29 -21.13 -15.01
CA SER A 70 -6.71 -20.34 -16.18
C SER A 70 -5.55 -19.89 -17.07
N TYR A 71 -4.31 -20.01 -16.60
CA TYR A 71 -3.12 -19.68 -17.38
C TYR A 71 -2.66 -20.90 -18.20
N ILE A 72 -2.68 -20.77 -19.52
CA ILE A 72 -2.34 -21.84 -20.46
C ILE A 72 -1.04 -21.45 -21.18
N LEU A 73 -0.05 -22.35 -21.18
CA LEU A 73 1.13 -22.20 -22.03
C LEU A 73 0.79 -22.68 -23.45
N PRO A 74 1.18 -21.94 -24.50
CA PRO A 74 1.01 -22.42 -25.87
C PRO A 74 1.82 -23.72 -26.09
N PRO A 75 1.34 -24.62 -26.97
CA PRO A 75 2.11 -25.81 -27.31
C PRO A 75 3.42 -25.41 -28.00
N PRO A 76 4.48 -26.23 -27.86
CA PRO A 76 5.71 -26.02 -28.60
C PRO A 76 5.44 -26.03 -30.12
N PRO A 77 6.25 -25.33 -30.92
CA PRO A 77 6.13 -25.41 -32.37
C PRO A 77 6.29 -26.87 -32.82
N GLN A 78 5.45 -27.33 -33.75
CA GLN A 78 5.61 -28.64 -34.39
C GLN A 78 6.93 -28.64 -35.18
N ILE A 79 7.95 -29.28 -34.60
CA ILE A 79 9.17 -29.64 -35.32
C ILE A 79 8.84 -30.93 -36.06
N SER A 80 8.81 -30.86 -37.40
CA SER A 80 8.75 -32.03 -38.25
C SER A 80 10.13 -32.70 -38.21
N ASP A 81 10.25 -33.82 -37.49
CA ASP A 81 11.39 -34.74 -37.61
C ASP A 81 11.34 -35.42 -38.99
N GLU A 82 11.72 -34.66 -40.02
CA GLU A 82 12.02 -35.13 -41.37
C GLU A 82 13.52 -34.94 -41.60
N GLU A 83 14.34 -35.72 -40.88
CA GLU A 83 15.74 -35.96 -41.24
C GLU A 83 16.01 -37.47 -41.18
N GLU A 84 16.28 -38.02 -42.36
CA GLU A 84 16.74 -39.39 -42.65
C GLU A 84 18.24 -39.53 -42.36
#